data_AF-A0A7F5RNS4-F1
#
_entry.id   AF-A0A7F5RNS4-F1
#
_cell.length_a   1.000
_cell.length_b   1.000
_cell.length_c   1.000
_cell.angle_alpha   90.00
_cell.angle_beta   90.00
_cell.angle_gamma   90.00
#
_symmetry.space_group_name_H-M   'P 1'
#
loop_
_entity.id
_entity.type
_entity.pdbx_description
1 polymer ?
#
loop_
_entity_poly.entity_id
_entity_poly.type
_entity_poly.pdbx_seq_one_letter_code
_entity_poly.pdbx_strand_id
1 'polypeptide(L)'
;MCRTYSCLFWLAHFRANVLLTDLAEVIPLLQLNIKENEKVIAHHGGSVKASILRWGNKDPSINFIPDVVLLADCIYYKQSIDKLLETLDNITENDTRILMSQEMRESDVQKNCWEYFVKRASEKFSFNYVPLSVQNPEYRCPDIKLIELIKKEKTCY
;
A
#
# COMPACT_ATOMS: atom_id res chain seq x y z
N MET A 1 1.41 0.19 -4.85
CA MET A 1 1.38 1.03 -6.06
C MET A 1 1.65 2.46 -5.61
N CYS A 2 2.80 3.02 -5.93
CA CYS A 2 3.20 4.37 -5.51
C CYS A 2 3.51 5.17 -6.76
N ARG A 3 2.48 5.73 -7.42
CA ARG A 3 2.66 6.41 -8.71
C ARG A 3 3.24 7.82 -8.58
N THR A 4 3.15 8.43 -7.41
CA THR A 4 3.66 9.79 -7.13
C THR A 4 4.09 9.89 -5.67
N TYR A 5 5.24 10.52 -5.44
CA TYR A 5 5.86 11.15 -4.25
C TYR A 5 5.39 10.90 -2.78
N SER A 6 4.20 10.37 -2.51
CA SER A 6 3.62 10.15 -1.18
C SER A 6 4.49 9.26 -0.27
N CYS A 7 5.25 8.34 -0.86
CA CYS A 7 6.16 7.47 -0.12
C CYS A 7 7.43 8.19 0.38
N LEU A 8 7.83 9.33 -0.23
CA LEU A 8 9.02 10.09 0.16
C LEU A 8 8.88 10.77 1.52
N PHE A 9 7.65 11.11 1.92
CA PHE A 9 7.38 11.66 3.24
C PHE A 9 7.74 10.67 4.36
N TRP A 10 7.40 9.39 4.18
CA TRP A 10 7.71 8.33 5.15
C TRP A 10 9.23 8.08 5.25
N LEU A 11 9.92 8.19 4.12
CA LEU A 11 11.36 8.03 4.03
C LEU A 11 12.13 9.14 4.73
N ALA A 12 11.68 10.37 4.54
CA ALA A 12 12.26 11.52 5.19
C ALA A 12 12.00 11.49 6.70
N HIS A 13 10.80 11.14 7.17
CA HIS A 13 10.51 11.33 8.59
C HIS A 13 10.96 10.16 9.50
N PHE A 14 10.96 8.92 9.01
CA PHE A 14 11.05 7.73 9.88
C PHE A 14 12.31 6.89 9.75
N ARG A 15 13.32 7.33 8.98
CA ARG A 15 14.55 6.55 8.71
C ARG A 15 14.25 5.14 8.16
N ALA A 16 13.15 5.01 7.43
CA ALA A 16 12.65 3.73 6.96
C ALA A 16 13.51 3.17 5.82
N ASN A 17 13.54 1.83 5.72
CA ASN A 17 14.06 1.12 4.55
C ASN A 17 12.87 0.74 3.66
N VAL A 18 12.70 1.42 2.52
CA VAL A 18 11.50 1.29 1.69
C VAL A 18 11.83 0.61 0.37
N LEU A 19 10.98 -0.37 0.03
CA LEU A 19 10.90 -0.95 -1.30
C LEU A 19 9.66 -0.39 -2.01
N LEU A 20 9.86 0.46 -3.01
CA LEU A 20 8.80 0.93 -3.89
C LEU A 20 8.57 -0.11 -4.99
N THR A 21 7.30 -0.46 -5.20
CA THR A 21 6.94 -1.47 -6.20
C THR A 21 5.82 -1.01 -7.11
N ASP A 22 5.99 -1.25 -8.40
CA ASP A 22 4.95 -1.00 -9.41
C ASP A 22 5.20 -1.86 -10.67
N LEU A 23 4.44 -1.61 -11.73
CA LEU A 23 4.64 -2.24 -13.03
C LEU A 23 5.95 -1.77 -13.69
N ALA A 24 6.50 -2.60 -14.59
CA ALA A 24 7.77 -2.34 -15.26
C ALA A 24 7.82 -0.96 -15.95
N GLU A 25 6.71 -0.54 -16.57
CA GLU A 25 6.61 0.76 -17.22
C GLU A 25 6.73 1.97 -16.27
N VAL A 26 6.46 1.79 -14.96
CA VAL A 26 6.51 2.86 -13.96
C VAL A 26 7.87 2.95 -13.27
N ILE A 27 8.68 1.88 -13.30
CA ILE A 27 9.98 1.84 -12.61
C ILE A 27 10.94 2.98 -12.99
N PRO A 28 11.10 3.37 -14.27
CA PRO A 28 11.97 4.49 -14.62
C PRO A 28 11.56 5.80 -13.92
N LEU A 29 10.25 6.04 -13.76
CA LEU A 29 9.74 7.22 -13.05
C LEU A 29 10.02 7.13 -11.54
N LEU A 30 9.89 5.95 -10.93
CA LEU A 30 10.25 5.77 -9.52
C LEU A 30 11.73 6.02 -9.28
N GLN A 31 12.60 5.52 -10.16
CA GLN A 31 14.04 5.73 -10.06
C GLN A 31 14.40 7.20 -10.19
N LEU A 32 13.74 7.93 -11.10
CA LEU A 32 13.90 9.39 -11.20
C LEU A 32 13.49 10.09 -9.89
N ASN A 33 12.32 9.76 -9.34
CA ASN A 33 11.85 10.36 -8.09
C ASN A 33 12.80 10.06 -6.91
N ILE A 34 13.37 8.85 -6.84
CA ILE A 34 14.37 8.49 -5.83
C ILE A 34 15.61 9.37 -5.98
N LYS A 35 16.13 9.51 -7.21
CA LYS A 35 17.32 10.31 -7.50
C LYS A 35 17.13 11.79 -7.13
N GLU A 36 15.99 12.38 -7.49
CA GLU A 36 15.68 13.78 -7.16
C GLU A 36 15.60 14.03 -5.65
N ASN A 37 15.32 12.99 -4.85
CA ASN A 37 15.17 13.09 -3.39
C ASN A 37 16.30 12.44 -2.61
N GLU A 38 17.39 11.99 -3.27
CA GLU A 38 18.48 11.24 -2.66
C GLU A 38 19.11 11.98 -1.47
N LYS A 39 19.30 13.30 -1.59
CA LYS A 39 19.84 14.14 -0.51
C LYS A 39 18.94 14.15 0.73
N VAL A 40 17.62 14.22 0.52
CA VAL A 40 16.64 14.23 1.62
C VAL A 40 16.59 12.86 2.29
N ILE A 41 16.61 11.78 1.50
CA ILE A 41 16.63 10.40 2.01
C ILE A 41 17.90 10.17 2.84
N ALA A 42 19.07 10.55 2.31
CA ALA A 42 20.35 10.41 3.00
C ALA A 42 20.43 11.26 4.27
N HIS A 43 19.93 12.50 4.24
CA HIS A 43 19.91 13.39 5.41
C HIS A 43 19.18 12.77 6.60
N HIS A 44 18.10 12.04 6.36
CA HIS A 44 17.30 11.41 7.40
C HIS A 44 17.75 9.99 7.74
N GLY A 45 18.72 9.42 7.01
CA GLY A 45 19.27 8.09 7.28
C GLY A 45 18.36 6.92 6.90
N GLY A 46 17.42 7.13 5.98
CA GLY A 46 16.60 6.06 5.38
C GLY A 46 17.24 5.48 4.11
N SER A 47 16.59 4.49 3.51
CA SER A 47 16.99 3.94 2.21
C SER A 47 15.79 3.62 1.33
N VAL A 48 15.98 3.72 0.01
CA VAL A 48 14.92 3.44 -0.97
C VAL A 48 15.45 2.59 -2.11
N LYS A 49 14.66 1.61 -2.51
CA LYS A 49 14.84 0.89 -3.77
C LYS A 49 13.53 0.85 -4.54
N ALA A 50 13.62 0.71 -5.85
CA ALA A 50 12.47 0.44 -6.71
C ALA A 50 12.61 -0.95 -7.32
N SER A 51 11.52 -1.72 -7.36
CA SER A 51 11.45 -3.04 -7.98
C SER A 51 10.12 -3.27 -8.69
N ILE A 52 10.10 -4.23 -9.62
CA ILE A 52 8.91 -4.58 -10.40
C ILE A 52 8.07 -5.57 -9.59
N LEU A 53 6.85 -5.18 -9.22
CA LEU A 53 5.87 -6.10 -8.64
C LEU A 53 4.57 -6.07 -9.45
N ARG A 54 4.29 -7.17 -10.14
CA ARG A 54 2.96 -7.43 -10.69
C ARG A 54 2.17 -8.23 -9.66
N TRP A 55 1.04 -7.68 -9.20
CA TRP A 55 0.19 -8.37 -8.24
C TRP A 55 -0.23 -9.75 -8.75
N GLY A 56 -0.24 -10.73 -7.83
CA GLY A 56 -0.52 -12.15 -8.10
C GLY A 56 0.73 -12.94 -8.52
N ASN A 57 1.88 -12.28 -8.71
CA ASN A 57 3.13 -12.95 -9.02
C ASN A 57 4.03 -12.98 -7.78
N LYS A 58 4.82 -14.05 -7.63
CA LYS A 58 5.94 -14.05 -6.69
C LYS A 58 7.05 -13.18 -7.26
N ASP A 59 7.54 -12.24 -6.46
CA ASP A 59 8.68 -11.40 -6.81
C ASP A 59 9.85 -11.72 -5.86
N PRO A 60 10.99 -12.21 -6.37
CA PRO A 60 12.17 -12.50 -5.56
C PRO A 60 12.75 -11.26 -4.87
N SER A 61 12.38 -10.04 -5.28
CA SER A 61 12.81 -8.81 -4.63
C SER A 61 12.17 -8.59 -3.25
N ILE A 62 11.03 -9.24 -2.98
CA ILE A 62 10.38 -9.26 -1.67
C ILE A 62 10.81 -10.55 -0.96
N ASN A 63 12.03 -10.56 -0.46
CA ASN A 63 12.64 -11.66 0.28
C ASN A 63 12.67 -11.42 1.80
N PHE A 64 11.81 -10.53 2.29
CA PHE A 64 11.69 -10.14 3.68
C PHE A 64 10.21 -9.96 4.03
N ILE A 65 9.90 -10.02 5.33
CA ILE A 65 8.58 -9.66 5.85
C ILE A 65 8.60 -8.18 6.21
N PRO A 66 7.75 -7.34 5.59
CA PRO A 66 7.68 -5.92 5.90
C PRO A 66 6.97 -5.69 7.24
N ASP A 67 7.46 -4.73 8.02
CA ASP A 67 6.74 -4.24 9.21
C ASP A 67 5.45 -3.52 8.80
N VAL A 68 5.51 -2.79 7.68
CA VAL A 68 4.41 -1.98 7.16
C VAL A 68 4.30 -2.12 5.64
N VAL A 69 3.09 -2.31 5.14
CA VAL A 69 2.75 -2.23 3.71
C VAL A 69 1.86 -1.02 3.48
N LEU A 70 2.22 -0.17 2.52
CA LEU A 70 1.46 1.03 2.17
C LEU A 70 0.80 0.88 0.80
N LEU A 71 -0.49 1.22 0.73
CA LEU A 71 -1.29 1.21 -0.49
C LEU A 71 -1.99 2.56 -0.65
N ALA A 72 -1.90 3.15 -1.83
CA ALA A 72 -2.61 4.38 -2.15
C ALA A 72 -3.42 4.20 -3.43
N ASP A 73 -4.73 4.42 -3.35
CA ASP A 73 -5.71 4.38 -4.45
C ASP A 73 -5.55 3.15 -5.37
N CYS A 74 -5.51 1.97 -4.76
CA CYS A 74 -5.24 0.70 -5.45
C CYS A 74 -6.51 -0.04 -5.91
N ILE A 75 -7.70 0.39 -5.48
CA ILE A 75 -8.96 -0.32 -5.72
C ILE A 75 -9.78 0.38 -6.82
N TYR A 76 -9.55 -0.03 -8.07
CA TYR A 76 -10.21 0.58 -9.23
C TYR A 76 -10.64 -0.43 -10.32
N TYR A 77 -10.00 -1.61 -10.41
CA TYR A 77 -10.40 -2.68 -11.33
C TYR A 77 -10.61 -4.00 -10.60
N LYS A 78 -11.78 -4.61 -10.81
CA LYS A 78 -12.17 -5.86 -10.17
C LYS A 78 -11.17 -7.00 -10.40
N GLN A 79 -10.63 -7.09 -11.63
CA GLN A 79 -9.67 -8.13 -12.02
C GLN A 79 -8.33 -8.05 -11.26
N SER A 80 -7.99 -6.88 -10.72
CA SER A 80 -6.75 -6.67 -9.95
C SER A 80 -6.93 -6.96 -8.46
N ILE A 81 -8.16 -6.98 -7.95
CA ILE A 81 -8.44 -7.11 -6.51
C ILE A 81 -7.96 -8.46 -5.97
N ASP A 82 -8.34 -9.57 -6.61
CA ASP A 82 -7.94 -10.89 -6.11
C ASP A 82 -6.42 -11.07 -6.13
N LYS A 83 -5.75 -10.56 -7.18
CA LYS A 83 -4.29 -10.57 -7.31
C LYS A 83 -3.61 -9.71 -6.25
N LEU A 84 -4.17 -8.54 -5.93
CA LEU A 84 -3.68 -7.68 -4.85
C LEU A 84 -3.78 -8.41 -3.51
N LEU A 85 -4.93 -9.01 -3.20
CA LEU A 85 -5.14 -9.73 -1.94
C LEU A 85 -4.25 -10.97 -1.82
N GLU A 86 -4.03 -11.71 -2.91
CA GLU A 86 -3.05 -12.78 -2.95
C GLU A 86 -1.64 -12.27 -2.66
N THR A 87 -1.26 -11.14 -3.26
CA THR A 87 0.05 -10.51 -3.02
C THR A 87 0.21 -10.13 -1.55
N LEU A 88 -0.79 -9.44 -0.97
CA LEU A 88 -0.77 -9.06 0.44
C LEU A 88 -0.67 -10.29 1.34
N ASP A 89 -1.47 -11.33 1.10
CA ASP A 89 -1.41 -12.56 1.88
C ASP A 89 -0.03 -13.25 1.80
N ASN A 90 0.64 -13.17 0.64
CA ASN A 90 1.95 -13.79 0.44
C ASN A 90 3.11 -13.00 1.07
N ILE A 91 3.02 -11.66 1.11
CA ILE A 91 4.12 -10.81 1.58
C ILE A 91 3.96 -10.35 3.03
N THR A 92 2.85 -10.67 3.70
CA THR A 92 2.56 -10.19 5.06
C THR A 92 2.39 -11.33 6.06
N GLU A 93 2.80 -11.08 7.30
CA GLU A 93 2.53 -11.93 8.45
C GLU A 93 1.62 -11.23 9.46
N ASN A 94 1.35 -11.87 10.60
CA ASN A 94 0.41 -11.35 11.61
C ASN A 94 0.87 -10.00 12.20
N ASP A 95 2.18 -9.79 12.29
CA ASP A 95 2.78 -8.55 12.83
C ASP A 95 2.90 -7.44 11.78
N THR A 96 2.67 -7.76 10.50
CA THR A 96 2.71 -6.75 9.42
C THR A 96 1.45 -5.89 9.45
N ARG A 97 1.65 -4.57 9.51
CA ARG A 97 0.54 -3.59 9.41
C ARG A 97 0.34 -3.17 7.96
N ILE A 98 -0.87 -3.31 7.44
CA ILE A 98 -1.18 -2.84 6.08
C ILE A 98 -2.01 -1.56 6.20
N LEU A 99 -1.49 -0.45 5.69
CA LEU A 99 -2.22 0.83 5.65
C LEU A 99 -2.61 1.15 4.21
N MET A 100 -3.90 1.39 4.00
CA MET A 100 -4.48 1.75 2.72
C MET A 100 -5.16 3.12 2.81
N SER A 101 -4.85 3.99 1.85
CA SER A 101 -5.66 5.16 1.55
C SER A 101 -6.45 4.92 0.26
N GLN A 102 -7.76 5.07 0.29
CA GLN A 102 -8.62 4.87 -0.89
C GLN A 102 -9.58 6.05 -1.07
N GLU A 103 -9.56 6.68 -2.24
CA GLU A 103 -10.57 7.66 -2.62
C GLU A 103 -11.87 6.94 -3.00
N MET A 104 -12.96 7.36 -2.37
CA MET A 104 -14.31 6.92 -2.63
C MET A 104 -14.91 7.79 -3.72
N ARG A 105 -15.45 7.15 -4.75
CA ARG A 105 -16.01 7.84 -5.92
C ARG A 105 -17.46 7.42 -6.09
N GLU A 106 -18.29 8.33 -6.56
CA GLU A 106 -19.73 8.08 -6.69
C GLU A 106 -20.11 7.09 -7.79
N SER A 107 -19.17 6.75 -8.69
CA SER A 107 -19.44 5.86 -9.81
C SER A 107 -19.75 4.43 -9.35
N ASP A 108 -20.73 3.80 -10.00
CA ASP A 108 -21.14 2.43 -9.70
C ASP A 108 -19.97 1.44 -9.86
N VAL A 109 -19.06 1.71 -10.81
CA VAL A 109 -17.86 0.88 -11.01
C VAL A 109 -16.98 0.89 -9.76
N GLN A 110 -16.75 2.06 -9.16
CA GLN A 110 -15.92 2.18 -7.97
C GLN A 110 -16.60 1.54 -6.76
N LYS A 111 -17.90 1.80 -6.56
CA LYS A 111 -18.70 1.20 -5.48
C LYS A 111 -18.68 -0.34 -5.55
N ASN A 112 -18.92 -0.90 -6.75
CA ASN A 112 -18.86 -2.35 -6.98
C ASN A 112 -17.46 -2.93 -6.74
N CYS A 113 -16.40 -2.22 -7.13
CA CYS A 113 -15.03 -2.65 -6.85
C CYS A 113 -14.74 -2.62 -5.35
N TRP A 114 -15.18 -1.57 -4.66
CA TRP A 114 -15.00 -1.42 -3.22
C TRP A 114 -15.72 -2.51 -2.43
N GLU A 115 -17.00 -2.75 -2.73
CA GLU A 115 -17.79 -3.82 -2.10
C GLU A 115 -17.16 -5.20 -2.34
N TYR A 116 -16.71 -5.46 -3.56
CA TYR A 116 -16.00 -6.70 -3.88
C TYR A 116 -14.69 -6.83 -3.09
N PHE A 117 -13.90 -5.76 -3.02
CA PHE A 117 -12.67 -5.72 -2.23
C PHE A 117 -12.96 -6.03 -0.77
N VAL A 118 -13.89 -5.31 -0.12
CA VAL A 118 -14.23 -5.51 1.29
C VAL A 118 -14.68 -6.95 1.54
N LYS A 119 -15.56 -7.49 0.69
CA LYS A 119 -16.02 -8.87 0.80
C LYS A 119 -14.85 -9.86 0.77
N ARG A 120 -13.99 -9.79 -0.25
CA ARG A 120 -12.88 -10.74 -0.44
C ARG A 120 -11.79 -10.57 0.63
N ALA A 121 -11.43 -9.34 0.96
CA ALA A 121 -10.42 -9.05 1.97
C ALA A 121 -10.89 -9.47 3.37
N SER A 122 -12.19 -9.39 3.68
CA SER A 122 -12.73 -9.83 4.97
C SER A 122 -12.53 -11.33 5.26
N GLU A 123 -12.27 -12.16 4.25
CA GLU A 123 -11.99 -13.58 4.42
C GLU A 123 -10.66 -13.82 5.15
N LYS A 124 -9.67 -12.93 4.94
CA LYS A 124 -8.29 -13.09 5.43
C LYS A 124 -7.81 -11.95 6.33
N PHE A 125 -8.47 -10.81 6.30
CA PHE A 125 -8.05 -9.59 7.01
C PHE A 125 -9.21 -9.01 7.83
N SER A 126 -8.89 -8.41 8.97
CA SER A 126 -9.79 -7.48 9.70
C SER A 126 -9.47 -6.04 9.31
N PHE A 127 -10.45 -5.15 9.44
CA PHE A 127 -10.34 -3.75 9.04
C PHE A 127 -10.54 -2.82 10.23
N ASN A 128 -9.66 -1.83 10.36
CA ASN A 128 -9.82 -0.69 11.25
C ASN A 128 -9.85 0.59 10.41
N TYR A 129 -10.97 1.31 10.45
CA TYR A 129 -11.07 2.61 9.78
C TYR A 129 -10.45 3.69 10.66
N VAL A 130 -9.54 4.48 10.12
CA VAL A 130 -8.89 5.59 10.83
C VAL A 130 -9.84 6.80 10.84
N PRO A 131 -10.35 7.24 12.00
CA PRO A 131 -11.30 8.36 12.07
C PRO A 131 -10.72 9.66 11.53
N LEU A 132 -11.53 10.50 10.86
CA LEU A 132 -11.10 11.81 10.34
C LEU A 132 -10.51 12.73 11.42
N SER A 133 -10.94 12.58 12.68
CA SER A 133 -10.49 13.39 13.81
C SER A 133 -9.01 13.18 14.15
N VAL A 134 -8.44 12.01 13.84
CA VAL A 134 -7.02 11.70 14.10
C VAL A 134 -6.15 11.84 12.85
N GLN A 135 -6.75 12.14 11.69
CA GLN A 135 -6.03 12.43 10.47
C GLN A 135 -5.45 13.84 10.50
N ASN A 136 -4.49 14.12 9.59
CA ASN A 136 -3.93 15.46 9.46
C ASN A 136 -5.05 16.49 9.23
N PRO A 137 -5.08 17.61 9.98
CA PRO A 137 -6.18 18.57 9.94
C PRO A 137 -6.34 19.27 8.58
N GLU A 138 -5.24 19.45 7.84
CA GLU A 138 -5.19 20.12 6.53
C GLU A 138 -5.28 19.11 5.38
N TYR A 139 -4.61 17.97 5.52
CA TYR A 139 -4.52 16.92 4.49
C TYR A 139 -5.45 15.74 4.78
N ARG A 140 -6.76 16.00 4.83
CA ARG A 140 -7.81 14.98 4.98
C ARG A 140 -9.03 15.29 4.11
N CYS A 141 -9.75 14.25 3.71
CA CYS A 141 -10.98 14.38 2.95
C CYS A 141 -11.98 13.29 3.39
N PRO A 142 -13.27 13.59 3.62
CA PRO A 142 -14.28 12.58 3.94
C PRO A 142 -14.40 11.46 2.90
N ASP A 143 -14.09 11.78 1.65
CA ASP A 143 -14.12 10.84 0.54
C ASP A 143 -12.85 9.98 0.47
N ILE A 144 -11.79 10.31 1.21
CA ILE A 144 -10.59 9.48 1.30
C ILE A 144 -10.66 8.66 2.59
N LYS A 145 -10.83 7.34 2.45
CA LYS A 145 -10.80 6.41 3.58
C LYS A 145 -9.37 5.98 3.84
N LEU A 146 -8.93 6.17 5.09
CA LEU A 146 -7.72 5.56 5.62
C LEU A 146 -8.11 4.32 6.41
N ILE A 147 -7.52 3.19 6.07
CA ILE A 147 -7.91 1.88 6.58
C ILE A 147 -6.66 1.09 6.88
N GLU A 148 -6.62 0.50 8.07
CA GLU A 148 -5.65 -0.49 8.45
C GLU A 148 -6.26 -1.89 8.23
N LEU A 149 -5.53 -2.74 7.51
CA LEU A 149 -5.84 -4.16 7.38
C LEU A 149 -4.87 -4.95 8.27
N ILE A 150 -5.41 -5.86 9.06
CA ILE A 150 -4.65 -6.75 9.94
C ILE A 150 -4.94 -8.19 9.49
N LYS A 151 -3.90 -8.99 9.28
CA LYS A 151 -4.05 -10.39 8.87
C LYS A 151 -4.69 -11.19 9.99
N LYS A 152 -5.70 -11.98 9.67
CA LYS A 152 -6.34 -12.89 10.62
C LYS A 152 -5.42 -14.07 10.88
N GLU A 153 -5.31 -14.48 12.14
CA GLU A 153 -4.62 -15.71 12.49
C GLU A 153 -5.26 -16.89 11.74
N LYS A 154 -4.43 -17.74 11.15
CA LYS A 154 -4.90 -19.00 10.57
C LYS A 154 -5.39 -19.86 11.73
N THR A 155 -6.69 -20.11 11.79
CA THR A 155 -7.24 -21.11 12.71
C THR A 155 -6.71 -22.47 12.28
N CYS A 156 -5.71 -23.00 13.00
CA CYS A 156 -5.29 -24.38 12.84
C CYS A 156 -6.42 -25.29 13.34
N TYR A 157 -6.98 -26.10 12.44
CA TYR A 157 -7.84 -27.23 12.79
C TYR A 157 -7.01 -28.51 12.81
#